data_AF-A0A957LGB0-F1
#
_entry.id   AF-A0A957LGB0-F1
#
_cell.length_a   1.000
_cell.length_b   1.000
_cell.length_c   1.000
_cell.angle_alpha   90.00
_cell.angle_beta   90.00
_cell.angle_gamma   90.00
#
_symmetry.space_group_name_H-M   'P 1'
#
loop_
_entity.id
_entity.type
_entity.pdbx_description
1 polymer ?
#
loop_
_entity_poly.entity_id
_entity_poly.type
_entity_poly.pdbx_seq_one_letter_code
_entity_poly.pdbx_strand_id
1 'polypeptide(L)'
;AATTHDVGERLTWYLFAPVSQRRPAWQDNAVRMQGVCTECHNQNFIETFYDDADAATEKINEWVLESDEIIAPLQENGLMTSAPFDEPIDFTHFELWHHWGRTAKFGVWMQGADYVQWHGAYEMLGDRAELIEMVNDKLEEAGLEPLELEEGE
;
A
#
# COMPACT_ATOMS: atom_id res chain seq x y z
N ALA A 1 13.19 -17.29 -24.61
CA ALA A 1 13.13 -15.84 -24.90
C ALA A 1 14.55 -15.31 -25.07
N ALA A 2 14.80 -14.31 -25.92
CA ALA A 2 16.09 -13.64 -25.98
C ALA A 2 16.33 -12.85 -24.68
N THR A 3 17.59 -12.72 -24.25
CA THR A 3 17.94 -11.85 -23.12
C THR A 3 17.80 -10.37 -23.53
N THR A 4 17.24 -9.55 -22.64
CA THR A 4 16.99 -8.11 -22.86
C THR A 4 17.59 -7.30 -21.71
N HIS A 5 17.93 -6.03 -21.98
CA HIS A 5 18.28 -5.05 -20.93
C HIS A 5 17.05 -4.35 -20.36
N ASP A 6 15.86 -4.58 -20.92
CA ASP A 6 14.62 -4.03 -20.40
C ASP A 6 14.16 -4.82 -19.16
N VAL A 7 14.32 -4.23 -17.99
CA VAL A 7 13.90 -4.81 -16.71
C VAL A 7 12.39 -4.79 -16.51
N GLY A 8 11.65 -4.03 -17.33
CA GLY A 8 10.20 -3.87 -17.26
C GLY A 8 9.42 -5.04 -17.84
N GLU A 9 10.00 -5.85 -18.72
CA GLU A 9 9.30 -6.94 -19.44
C GLU A 9 8.74 -8.05 -18.54
N ARG A 10 9.07 -8.06 -17.24
CA ARG A 10 8.60 -9.04 -16.25
C ARG A 10 7.88 -8.42 -15.06
N LEU A 11 7.60 -7.11 -15.09
CA LEU A 11 6.92 -6.42 -14.00
C LEU A 11 5.41 -6.38 -14.24
N THR A 12 4.63 -6.77 -13.23
CA THR A 12 3.16 -6.80 -13.28
C THR A 12 2.53 -5.53 -12.69
N TRP A 13 3.10 -5.00 -11.61
CA TRP A 13 2.58 -3.87 -10.86
C TRP A 13 3.52 -2.66 -10.85
N TYR A 14 2.95 -1.47 -10.68
CA TYR A 14 3.67 -0.29 -10.23
C TYR A 14 3.74 -0.27 -8.69
N LEU A 15 4.51 -1.19 -8.09
CA LEU A 15 4.58 -1.35 -6.62
C LEU A 15 5.06 -0.11 -5.86
N PHE A 16 5.71 0.85 -6.54
CA PHE A 16 6.14 2.11 -5.96
C PHE A 16 5.01 3.15 -5.86
N ALA A 17 3.87 2.95 -6.54
CA ALA A 17 2.78 3.92 -6.50
C ALA A 17 2.07 3.87 -5.14
N PRO A 18 1.51 5.01 -4.65
CA PRO A 18 0.65 5.02 -3.46
C PRO A 18 -0.47 3.99 -3.59
N VAL A 19 -1.21 4.06 -4.69
CA VAL A 19 -2.16 3.04 -5.14
C VAL A 19 -1.55 2.32 -6.33
N SER A 20 -1.17 1.06 -6.14
CA SER A 20 -0.55 0.23 -7.16
C SER A 20 -1.55 -0.08 -8.27
N GLN A 21 -1.15 0.16 -9.51
CA GLN A 21 -1.90 -0.25 -10.70
C GLN A 21 -1.12 -1.27 -11.51
N ARG A 22 -1.85 -2.07 -12.29
CA ARG A 22 -1.24 -2.98 -13.25
C ARG A 22 -0.51 -2.19 -14.33
N ARG A 23 0.65 -2.72 -14.75
CA ARG A 23 1.41 -2.17 -15.87
C ARG A 23 0.72 -2.47 -17.20
N PRO A 24 0.98 -1.67 -18.25
CA PRO A 24 0.63 -2.09 -19.60
C PRO A 24 1.24 -3.47 -19.91
N ALA A 25 0.46 -4.33 -20.58
CA ALA A 25 0.85 -5.71 -20.91
C ALA A 25 1.26 -6.57 -19.69
N TRP A 26 0.74 -6.29 -18.49
CA TRP A 26 1.08 -7.05 -17.29
C TRP A 26 0.81 -8.55 -17.43
N GLN A 27 -0.18 -8.97 -18.22
CA GLN A 27 -0.48 -10.38 -18.47
C GLN A 27 0.70 -11.08 -19.16
N ASP A 28 1.24 -10.48 -20.22
CA ASP A 28 2.42 -11.01 -20.91
C ASP A 28 3.64 -10.99 -19.99
N ASN A 29 3.80 -9.92 -19.20
CA ASN A 29 4.89 -9.79 -18.25
C ASN A 29 4.82 -10.86 -17.15
N ALA A 30 3.62 -11.18 -16.66
CA ALA A 30 3.37 -12.24 -15.70
C ALA A 30 3.79 -13.59 -16.28
N VAL A 31 3.36 -13.92 -17.51
CA VAL A 31 3.77 -15.17 -18.19
C VAL A 31 5.29 -15.24 -18.32
N ARG A 32 5.96 -14.14 -18.68
CA ARG A 32 7.43 -14.10 -18.77
C ARG A 32 8.12 -14.31 -17.41
N MET A 33 7.55 -13.80 -16.32
CA MET A 33 8.09 -14.00 -14.97
C MET A 33 7.81 -15.42 -14.45
N GLN A 34 6.60 -15.93 -14.62
CA GLN A 34 6.24 -17.30 -14.25
C GLN A 34 7.11 -18.32 -14.97
N GLY A 35 7.49 -18.06 -16.22
CA GLY A 35 8.47 -18.89 -16.94
C GLY A 35 9.85 -18.98 -16.27
N VAL A 36 10.25 -18.00 -15.46
CA VAL A 36 11.46 -18.10 -14.62
C VAL A 36 11.18 -18.97 -13.40
N CYS A 37 10.01 -18.82 -12.77
CA CYS A 37 9.62 -19.60 -11.60
C CYS A 37 9.54 -21.11 -11.91
N THR A 38 9.08 -21.47 -13.11
CA THR A 38 8.94 -22.87 -13.56
C THR A 38 10.26 -23.61 -13.70
N GLU A 39 11.40 -22.91 -13.70
CA GLU A 39 12.72 -23.55 -13.67
C GLU A 39 12.96 -24.32 -12.35
N CYS A 40 12.23 -24.00 -11.29
CA CYS A 40 12.40 -24.64 -9.97
C CYS A 40 11.08 -25.02 -9.26
N HIS A 41 9.97 -24.33 -9.53
CA HIS A 41 8.70 -24.51 -8.84
C HIS A 41 7.63 -25.14 -9.74
N ASN A 42 6.68 -25.85 -9.13
CA ASN A 42 5.53 -26.40 -9.85
C ASN A 42 4.43 -25.34 -10.07
N GLN A 43 3.51 -25.65 -10.98
CA GLN A 43 2.45 -24.71 -11.37
C GLN A 43 1.53 -24.32 -10.21
N ASN A 44 1.16 -25.26 -9.34
CA ASN A 44 0.27 -24.98 -8.21
C ASN A 44 0.88 -23.94 -7.25
N PHE A 45 2.18 -24.05 -6.94
CA PHE A 45 2.87 -23.06 -6.12
C PHE A 45 2.85 -21.67 -6.78
N ILE A 46 3.09 -21.61 -8.09
CA ILE A 46 3.16 -20.34 -8.83
C ILE A 46 1.78 -19.67 -8.86
N GLU A 47 0.72 -20.42 -9.14
CA GLU A 47 -0.65 -19.90 -9.17
C GLU A 47 -1.07 -19.37 -7.80
N THR A 48 -0.90 -20.17 -6.74
CA THR A 48 -1.21 -19.73 -5.37
C THR A 48 -0.42 -18.49 -4.98
N PHE A 49 0.89 -18.45 -5.27
CA PHE A 49 1.70 -17.27 -4.97
C PHE A 49 1.20 -16.00 -5.67
N TYR A 50 0.84 -16.10 -6.95
CA TYR A 50 0.34 -14.94 -7.70
C TYR A 50 -1.04 -14.47 -7.19
N ASP A 51 -1.95 -15.40 -6.91
CA ASP A 51 -3.27 -15.08 -6.37
C ASP A 51 -3.16 -14.37 -5.01
N ASP A 52 -2.36 -14.94 -4.09
CA ASP A 52 -2.12 -14.35 -2.76
C ASP A 52 -1.41 -12.99 -2.87
N ALA A 53 -0.43 -12.87 -3.78
CA ALA A 53 0.34 -11.64 -3.94
C ALA A 53 -0.48 -10.49 -4.55
N ASP A 54 -1.36 -10.81 -5.49
CA ASP A 54 -2.29 -9.85 -6.08
C ASP A 54 -3.31 -9.38 -5.03
N ALA A 55 -3.93 -10.30 -4.29
CA ALA A 55 -4.89 -9.98 -3.22
C ALA A 55 -4.25 -9.11 -2.12
N ALA A 56 -3.03 -9.44 -1.70
CA ALA A 56 -2.32 -8.64 -0.71
C ALA A 56 -1.96 -7.23 -1.25
N THR A 57 -1.60 -7.11 -2.52
CA THR A 57 -1.32 -5.79 -3.15
C THR A 57 -2.57 -4.92 -3.16
N GLU A 58 -3.73 -5.49 -3.47
CA GLU A 58 -5.01 -4.80 -3.46
C GLU A 58 -5.42 -4.41 -2.04
N LYS A 59 -5.24 -5.31 -1.05
CA LYS A 59 -5.52 -4.97 0.35
C LYS A 59 -4.66 -3.81 0.87
N ILE A 60 -3.38 -3.77 0.48
CA ILE A 60 -2.51 -2.65 0.83
C ILE A 60 -2.99 -1.36 0.15
N ASN A 61 -3.49 -1.42 -1.08
CA ASN A 61 -4.08 -0.25 -1.73
C ASN A 61 -5.34 0.25 -0.99
N GLU A 62 -6.18 -0.65 -0.49
CA GLU A 62 -7.36 -0.28 0.32
C GLU A 62 -6.94 0.53 1.54
N TRP A 63 -5.95 0.06 2.32
CA TRP A 63 -5.48 0.81 3.49
C TRP A 63 -4.89 2.19 3.16
N VAL A 64 -4.25 2.33 1.99
CA VAL A 64 -3.78 3.64 1.53
C VAL A 64 -4.97 4.56 1.23
N LEU A 65 -6.00 4.06 0.55
CA LEU A 65 -7.21 4.84 0.27
C LEU A 65 -7.97 5.19 1.55
N GLU A 66 -8.12 4.26 2.48
CA GLU A 66 -8.70 4.51 3.81
C GLU A 66 -7.93 5.62 4.55
N SER A 67 -6.60 5.69 4.42
CA SER A 67 -5.80 6.76 5.02
C SER A 67 -6.08 8.14 4.42
N ASP A 68 -6.36 8.20 3.11
CA ASP A 68 -6.79 9.44 2.44
C ASP A 68 -8.17 9.87 2.94
N GLU A 69 -9.08 8.91 3.13
CA GLU A 69 -10.43 9.14 3.68
C GLU A 69 -10.39 9.63 5.13
N ILE A 70 -9.47 9.11 5.95
CA ILE A 70 -9.28 9.55 7.34
C ILE A 70 -8.87 11.03 7.40
N ILE A 71 -8.01 11.51 6.49
CA ILE A 71 -7.53 12.91 6.52
C ILE A 71 -8.47 13.89 5.82
N ALA A 72 -9.33 13.41 4.91
CA ALA A 72 -10.25 14.23 4.13
C ALA A 72 -11.03 15.27 4.96
N PRO A 73 -11.62 14.95 6.14
CA PRO A 73 -12.34 15.94 6.95
C PRO A 73 -11.50 17.14 7.37
N LEU A 74 -10.21 16.96 7.65
CA LEU A 74 -9.34 18.08 7.99
C LEU A 74 -9.12 19.00 6.78
N GLN A 75 -8.95 18.41 5.59
CA GLN A 75 -8.79 19.16 4.34
C GLN A 75 -10.08 19.93 4.00
N GLU A 76 -11.23 19.28 4.13
CA GLU A 76 -12.56 19.86 3.84
C GLU A 76 -12.90 21.02 4.78
N ASN A 77 -12.48 20.94 6.05
CA ASN A 77 -12.67 21.99 7.04
C ASN A 77 -11.54 23.03 7.08
N GLY A 78 -10.51 22.90 6.24
CA GLY A 78 -9.38 23.83 6.19
C GLY A 78 -8.51 23.83 7.46
N LEU A 79 -8.42 22.67 8.12
CA LEU A 79 -7.65 22.45 9.36
C LEU A 79 -6.23 21.93 9.11
N MET A 80 -5.84 21.80 7.83
CA MET A 80 -4.48 21.46 7.39
C MET A 80 -3.78 22.70 6.86
N THR A 81 -2.48 22.83 7.13
CA THR A 81 -1.70 23.89 6.50
C THR A 81 -1.43 23.56 5.01
N SER A 82 -0.99 24.56 4.24
CA SER A 82 -0.55 24.36 2.85
C SER A 82 0.91 23.96 2.72
N ALA A 83 1.71 24.06 3.79
CA ALA A 83 3.13 23.77 3.73
C ALA A 83 3.31 22.24 3.80
N PRO A 84 4.14 21.63 2.92
CA PRO A 84 4.33 20.20 2.96
C PRO A 84 5.21 19.80 4.15
N PHE A 85 4.82 18.76 4.88
CA PHE A 85 5.61 18.17 5.97
C PHE A 85 5.94 19.17 7.09
N ASP A 86 4.97 19.99 7.49
CA ASP A 86 5.13 20.93 8.59
C ASP A 86 4.40 20.49 9.87
N GLU A 87 3.46 19.56 9.75
CA GLU A 87 2.74 18.96 10.87
C GLU A 87 3.06 17.46 10.99
N PRO A 88 3.11 16.88 12.21
CA PRO A 88 3.37 15.45 12.39
C PRO A 88 2.44 14.54 11.58
N ILE A 89 1.17 14.92 11.42
CA ILE A 89 0.18 14.15 10.64
C ILE A 89 0.58 13.97 9.16
N ASP A 90 1.31 14.92 8.58
CA ASP A 90 1.83 14.81 7.21
C ASP A 90 2.84 13.67 7.08
N PHE A 91 3.68 13.49 8.10
CA PHE A 91 4.68 12.42 8.12
C PHE A 91 4.00 11.07 8.29
N THR A 92 3.08 10.93 9.24
CA THR A 92 2.33 9.69 9.47
C THR A 92 1.56 9.25 8.21
N HIS A 93 0.87 10.19 7.54
CA HIS A 93 0.18 9.89 6.27
C HIS A 93 1.11 9.45 5.16
N PHE A 94 2.24 10.14 5.01
CA PHE A 94 3.21 9.83 3.98
C PHE A 94 3.92 8.51 4.24
N GLU A 95 4.33 8.23 5.48
CA GLU A 95 5.02 6.99 5.86
C GLU A 95 4.12 5.77 5.65
N LEU A 96 2.83 5.86 5.99
CA LEU A 96 1.84 4.82 5.79
C LEU A 96 1.89 4.24 4.38
N TRP A 97 1.80 5.08 3.33
CA TRP A 97 1.83 4.56 1.96
C TRP A 97 3.25 4.43 1.40
N HIS A 98 4.14 5.38 1.71
CA HIS A 98 5.45 5.49 1.06
C HIS A 98 6.46 4.53 1.67
N HIS A 99 6.57 4.47 2.99
CA HIS A 99 7.52 3.58 3.65
C HIS A 99 6.90 2.20 3.85
N TRP A 100 5.81 2.11 4.59
CA TRP A 100 5.22 0.83 4.99
C TRP A 100 4.44 0.18 3.86
N GLY A 101 3.60 0.95 3.13
CA GLY A 101 2.84 0.45 1.99
C GLY A 101 3.74 -0.11 0.88
N ARG A 102 4.83 0.59 0.53
CA ARG A 102 5.83 0.05 -0.40
C ARG A 102 6.53 -1.16 0.17
N THR A 103 6.97 -1.12 1.42
CA THR A 103 7.67 -2.24 2.06
C THR A 103 6.82 -3.51 2.05
N ALA A 104 5.54 -3.40 2.39
CA ALA A 104 4.59 -4.51 2.33
C ALA A 104 4.42 -5.02 0.89
N LYS A 105 4.17 -4.14 -0.09
CA LYS A 105 4.01 -4.50 -1.50
C LYS A 105 5.23 -5.23 -2.05
N PHE A 106 6.42 -4.68 -1.86
CA PHE A 106 7.65 -5.34 -2.30
C PHE A 106 7.92 -6.62 -1.51
N GLY A 107 7.64 -6.63 -0.21
CA GLY A 107 7.75 -7.81 0.65
C GLY A 107 6.92 -8.98 0.12
N VAL A 108 5.68 -8.73 -0.31
CA VAL A 108 4.79 -9.73 -0.88
C VAL A 108 5.43 -10.35 -2.14
N TRP A 109 5.80 -9.51 -3.11
CA TRP A 109 6.33 -9.98 -4.40
C TRP A 109 7.74 -10.57 -4.33
N MET A 110 8.47 -10.31 -3.23
CA MET A 110 9.80 -10.86 -2.96
C MET A 110 9.78 -11.99 -1.90
N GLN A 111 8.59 -12.45 -1.48
CA GLN A 111 8.40 -13.51 -0.49
C GLN A 111 9.07 -13.23 0.87
N GLY A 112 9.15 -11.96 1.27
CA GLY A 112 9.68 -11.53 2.57
C GLY A 112 8.57 -11.41 3.61
N ALA A 113 8.17 -12.53 4.24
CA ALA A 113 7.04 -12.56 5.18
C ALA A 113 7.12 -11.52 6.32
N ASP A 114 8.32 -11.30 6.85
CA ASP A 114 8.57 -10.29 7.89
C ASP A 114 8.35 -8.86 7.40
N TYR A 115 8.70 -8.59 6.14
CA TYR A 115 8.46 -7.31 5.47
C TYR A 115 7.01 -7.11 5.05
N VAL A 116 6.27 -8.19 4.83
CA VAL A 116 4.81 -8.12 4.62
C VAL A 116 4.09 -7.77 5.92
N GLN A 117 4.52 -8.39 7.03
CA GLN A 117 3.84 -8.32 8.31
C GLN A 117 4.43 -7.24 9.21
N TRP A 118 5.51 -7.55 9.93
CA TRP A 118 6.07 -6.71 10.98
C TRP A 118 6.63 -5.39 10.48
N HIS A 119 7.19 -5.34 9.28
CA HIS A 119 7.72 -4.12 8.67
C HIS A 119 6.82 -3.57 7.55
N GLY A 120 5.54 -3.97 7.53
CA GLY A 120 4.59 -3.62 6.48
C GLY A 120 3.21 -3.40 7.04
N ALA A 121 2.35 -4.42 6.94
CA ALA A 121 0.96 -4.37 7.37
C ALA A 121 0.78 -3.93 8.83
N TYR A 122 1.62 -4.39 9.75
CA TYR A 122 1.55 -3.99 11.16
C TYR A 122 1.73 -2.47 11.32
N GLU A 123 2.75 -1.92 10.69
CA GLU A 123 3.07 -0.48 10.77
C GLU A 123 2.00 0.35 10.06
N MET A 124 1.49 -0.07 8.90
CA MET A 124 0.38 0.61 8.22
C MET A 124 -0.89 0.68 9.10
N LEU A 125 -1.22 -0.40 9.80
CA LEU A 125 -2.37 -0.42 10.70
C LEU A 125 -2.12 0.48 11.93
N GLY A 126 -0.88 0.55 12.41
CA GLY A 126 -0.44 1.48 13.46
C GLY A 126 -0.61 2.94 13.03
N ASP A 127 -0.01 3.32 11.91
CA ASP A 127 -0.12 4.67 11.34
C ASP A 127 -1.58 5.05 11.09
N ARG A 128 -2.41 4.11 10.62
CA ARG A 128 -3.85 4.36 10.43
C ARG A 128 -4.55 4.70 11.74
N ALA A 129 -4.25 3.99 12.81
CA ALA A 129 -4.80 4.26 14.14
C ALA A 129 -4.31 5.62 14.68
N GLU A 130 -3.03 5.94 14.48
CA GLU A 130 -2.46 7.24 14.85
C GLU A 130 -3.10 8.39 14.06
N LEU A 131 -3.31 8.23 12.75
CA LEU A 131 -4.00 9.20 11.91
C LEU A 131 -5.41 9.50 12.44
N ILE A 132 -6.16 8.48 12.85
CA ILE A 132 -7.50 8.66 13.43
C ILE A 132 -7.44 9.52 14.69
N GLU A 133 -6.51 9.23 15.60
CA GLU A 133 -6.32 10.00 16.83
C GLU A 133 -5.98 11.46 16.51
N MET A 134 -4.99 11.69 15.64
CA MET A 134 -4.57 13.03 15.22
C MET A 134 -5.69 13.82 14.53
N VAL A 135 -6.52 13.15 13.71
CA VAL A 135 -7.66 13.79 13.05
C VAL A 135 -8.72 14.16 14.06
N ASN A 136 -9.07 13.24 14.97
CA ASN A 136 -10.08 13.51 16.00
C ASN A 136 -9.66 14.66 16.91
N ASP A 137 -8.40 14.69 17.37
CA ASP A 137 -7.88 15.78 18.19
C ASP A 137 -8.06 17.14 17.47
N LYS A 138 -7.67 17.22 16.20
CA LYS A 138 -7.82 18.45 15.40
C LYS A 138 -9.28 18.84 15.16
N LEU A 139 -10.18 17.87 14.94
CA LEU A 139 -11.61 18.12 14.77
C LEU A 139 -12.22 18.64 16.07
N GLU A 140 -11.93 18.00 17.20
CA GLU A 140 -12.42 18.39 18.52
C GLU A 140 -11.91 19.78 18.94
N GLU A 141 -10.64 20.10 18.68
CA GLU A 141 -10.08 21.44 18.91
C GLU A 141 -10.80 22.53 18.09
N ALA A 142 -11.29 22.16 16.89
CA ALA A 142 -12.10 23.03 16.05
C ALA A 142 -13.60 23.05 16.44
N GLY A 143 -14.01 22.27 17.44
CA GLY A 143 -15.40 22.12 17.87
C GLY A 143 -16.27 21.34 16.89
N LEU A 144 -15.67 20.47 16.08
CA LEU A 144 -16.34 19.55 15.17
C LEU A 144 -16.47 18.16 15.81
N GLU A 145 -17.41 17.36 15.31
CA GLU A 145 -17.57 15.98 15.76
C GLU A 145 -16.39 15.11 15.28
N PRO A 146 -15.90 14.17 16.10
CA PRO A 146 -14.83 13.25 15.70
C PRO A 146 -15.32 12.30 14.59
N LEU A 147 -14.38 11.67 13.90
CA LEU A 147 -14.65 10.61 12.94
C LEU A 147 -15.41 9.46 13.61
N GLU A 148 -16.62 9.18 13.12
CA GLU A 148 -17.28 7.90 13.38
C GLU A 148 -16.60 6.83 12.52
N LEU A 149 -15.75 6.02 13.15
CA LEU A 149 -15.31 4.78 12.51
C LEU A 149 -16.47 3.80 12.54
N GLU A 150 -16.91 3.33 11.37
CA GLU A 150 -17.71 2.12 11.33
C GLU A 150 -16.87 1.00 11.99
N GLU A 151 -17.35 0.47 13.12
CA GLU A 151 -16.78 -0.74 13.73
C GLU A 151 -16.88 -1.85 12.68
N GLY A 152 -15.79 -2.12 11.97
CA GLY A 152 -15.76 -3.07 10.86
C GLY A 152 -16.20 -4.48 11.29
N GLU A 153 -17.03 -5.11 10.45
CA GLU A 153 -17.33 -6.56 10.46
C GLU A 153 -16.09 -7.43 10.24
#